data_AF-A0A914CQQ3-F1
#
_entry.id   AF-A0A914CQQ3-F1
#
_cell.length_a   1.000
_cell.length_b   1.000
_cell.length_c   1.000
_cell.angle_alpha   90.00
_cell.angle_beta   90.00
_cell.angle_gamma   90.00
#
_symmetry.space_group_name_H-M   'P 1'
#
loop_
_entity.id
_entity.type
_entity.pdbx_description
1 polymer ?
#
loop_
_entity_poly.entity_id
_entity_poly.type
_entity_poly.pdbx_seq_one_letter_code
_entity_poly.pdbx_strand_id
1 'polypeptide(L)'
;MVAGFLRLLAGTVDSYNHTINYYYAISGIVVIVACSLVIYADVKEKAWAYIPFLVVQALAIIGYLIGIFLILIWGITLPQWLIDSLTQQGILTHDQIRIACFIAIVILFVVEVLAIWFWSIVFRAYRYMSGVLRGPSLVDNYA
;
A
#
# COMPACT_ATOMS: atom_id res chain seq x y z
N MET A 1 9.63 20.01 37.02
CA MET A 1 8.72 18.97 36.48
C MET A 1 8.35 19.20 35.01
N VAL A 2 8.17 20.45 34.54
CA VAL A 2 7.84 20.77 33.13
C VAL A 2 8.94 20.38 32.12
N ALA A 3 10.22 20.59 32.44
CA ALA A 3 11.35 20.24 31.55
C ALA A 3 11.54 18.72 31.35
N GLY A 4 11.13 17.89 32.31
CA GLY A 4 11.16 16.43 32.19
C GLY A 4 10.06 15.90 31.26
N PHE A 5 8.87 16.51 31.32
CA PHE A 5 7.74 16.17 30.44
C PHE A 5 7.98 16.60 28.99
N LEU A 6 8.57 17.79 28.77
CA LEU A 6 8.98 18.25 27.44
C LEU A 6 10.08 17.39 26.81
N ARG A 7 11.02 16.87 27.61
CA ARG A 7 12.02 15.89 27.13
C ARG A 7 11.40 14.52 26.82
N LEU A 8 10.38 14.10 27.58
CA LEU A 8 9.66 12.86 27.30
C LEU A 8 8.89 12.97 25.98
N LEU A 9 8.22 14.11 25.75
CA LEU A 9 7.52 14.40 24.48
C LEU A 9 8.49 14.52 23.29
N ALA A 10 9.62 15.22 23.45
CA ALA A 10 10.64 15.32 22.40
C ALA A 10 11.27 13.94 22.09
N GLY A 11 11.57 13.14 23.10
CA GLY A 11 12.07 11.78 22.92
C GLY A 11 11.04 10.83 22.27
N THR A 12 9.75 11.01 22.53
CA THR A 12 8.70 10.27 21.82
C THR A 12 8.56 10.71 20.37
N VAL A 13 8.73 11.99 20.04
CA VAL A 13 8.66 12.49 18.65
C VAL A 13 9.84 12.02 17.81
N ASP A 14 11.06 12.05 18.35
CA ASP A 14 12.26 11.54 17.66
C ASP A 14 12.20 10.02 17.47
N SER A 15 11.75 9.28 18.47
CA SER A 15 11.54 7.83 18.37
C SER A 15 10.44 7.48 17.36
N TYR A 16 9.35 8.25 17.32
CA TYR A 16 8.24 8.06 16.38
C TYR A 16 8.67 8.33 14.92
N ASN A 17 9.44 9.41 14.69
CA ASN A 17 10.01 9.71 13.37
C ASN A 17 11.01 8.64 12.91
N HIS A 18 11.87 8.13 13.80
CA HIS A 18 12.77 7.03 13.47
C HIS A 18 12.03 5.74 13.11
N THR A 19 10.96 5.42 13.85
CA THR A 19 10.16 4.21 13.61
C THR A 19 9.41 4.32 12.27
N ILE A 20 8.80 5.47 11.98
CA ILE A 20 8.13 5.75 10.69
C ILE A 20 9.11 5.64 9.52
N ASN A 21 10.29 6.25 9.63
CA ASN A 21 11.32 6.19 8.60
C ASN A 21 11.82 4.75 8.36
N TYR A 22 11.91 3.95 9.42
CA TYR A 22 12.29 2.54 9.31
C TYR A 22 11.24 1.70 8.56
N TYR A 23 9.95 1.94 8.82
CA TYR A 23 8.88 1.28 8.07
C TYR A 23 8.88 1.66 6.58
N TYR A 24 9.15 2.94 6.25
CA TYR A 24 9.30 3.38 4.86
C TYR A 24 10.52 2.76 4.17
N ALA A 25 11.64 2.63 4.88
CA ALA A 25 12.83 1.98 4.34
C ALA A 25 12.59 0.49 4.04
N ILE A 26 11.95 -0.23 4.97
CA ILE A 26 11.61 -1.65 4.77
C ILE A 26 10.64 -1.83 3.61
N SER A 27 9.55 -1.05 3.57
CA SER A 27 8.57 -1.17 2.49
C SER A 27 9.20 -0.86 1.13
N GLY A 28 10.08 0.15 1.06
CA GLY A 28 10.86 0.46 -0.13
C GLY A 28 11.75 -0.70 -0.60
N ILE A 29 12.50 -1.34 0.33
CA ILE A 29 13.33 -2.50 0.00
C ILE A 29 12.47 -3.67 -0.50
N VAL A 30 11.34 -3.95 0.16
CA VAL A 30 10.43 -5.05 -0.24
C VAL A 30 9.92 -4.82 -1.67
N VAL A 31 9.53 -3.59 -2.01
CA VAL A 31 9.07 -3.24 -3.36
C VAL A 31 10.20 -3.40 -4.38
N ILE A 32 11.40 -2.91 -4.09
CA ILE A 32 12.55 -3.02 -5.00
C ILE A 32 12.88 -4.50 -5.28
N VAL A 33 12.91 -5.33 -4.24
CA VAL A 33 13.17 -6.78 -4.39
C VAL A 33 12.06 -7.45 -5.21
N ALA A 34 10.79 -7.15 -4.92
CA ALA A 34 9.66 -7.70 -5.66
C ALA A 34 9.70 -7.31 -7.14
N CYS A 35 10.00 -6.04 -7.47
CA CYS A 35 10.14 -5.57 -8.84
C CYS A 35 11.34 -6.21 -9.57
N SER A 36 12.47 -6.36 -8.87
CA SER A 36 13.66 -7.00 -9.43
C SER A 36 13.42 -8.47 -9.78
N LEU A 37 12.61 -9.17 -8.97
CA LEU A 37 12.19 -10.55 -9.24
C LEU A 37 11.29 -10.66 -10.47
N VAL A 38 10.42 -9.68 -10.73
CA VAL A 38 9.63 -9.62 -11.97
C VAL A 38 10.52 -9.48 -13.20
N ILE A 39 11.51 -8.58 -13.15
CA ILE A 39 12.49 -8.41 -14.24
C ILE A 39 13.28 -9.70 -14.45
N TYR A 40 13.74 -10.34 -13.37
CA TYR A 40 14.43 -11.62 -13.45
C TYR A 40 13.53 -12.73 -14.04
N ALA A 41 12.26 -12.76 -13.65
CA ALA A 41 11.28 -13.72 -14.15
C ALA A 41 11.08 -13.59 -15.66
N ASP A 42 11.05 -12.37 -16.17
CA ASP A 42 10.97 -12.05 -17.60
C ASP A 42 12.25 -12.50 -18.33
N VAL A 43 13.43 -12.07 -17.85
CA VAL A 43 14.73 -12.39 -18.48
C VAL A 43 15.04 -13.89 -18.49
N LYS A 44 14.61 -14.63 -17.48
CA LYS A 44 14.88 -16.08 -17.35
C LYS A 44 13.70 -16.96 -17.73
N GLU A 45 12.59 -16.38 -18.17
CA GLU A 45 11.33 -17.07 -18.47
C GLU A 45 10.88 -18.01 -17.34
N LYS A 46 11.10 -17.60 -16.08
CA LYS A 46 10.77 -18.40 -14.89
C LYS A 46 9.50 -17.87 -14.24
N ALA A 47 8.38 -18.55 -14.52
CA ALA A 47 7.07 -18.18 -13.97
C ALA A 47 7.04 -18.08 -12.43
N TRP A 48 7.79 -18.94 -11.72
CA TRP A 48 7.82 -18.92 -10.25
C TRP A 48 8.34 -17.61 -9.65
N ALA A 49 9.18 -16.86 -10.37
CA ALA A 49 9.76 -15.62 -9.88
C ALA A 49 8.74 -14.45 -9.88
N TYR A 50 7.58 -14.61 -10.51
CA TYR A 50 6.44 -13.67 -10.37
C TYR A 50 5.68 -13.84 -9.05
N ILE A 51 5.74 -15.03 -8.42
CA ILE A 51 4.92 -15.36 -7.24
C ILE A 51 5.17 -14.38 -6.08
N PRO A 52 6.42 -14.05 -5.70
CA PRO A 52 6.66 -13.12 -4.60
C PRO A 52 6.06 -11.74 -4.84
N PHE A 53 6.13 -11.22 -6.07
CA PHE A 53 5.51 -9.95 -6.43
C PHE A 53 3.98 -10.02 -6.33
N LEU A 54 3.38 -11.11 -6.81
CA LEU A 54 1.94 -11.34 -6.65
C LEU A 54 1.58 -11.44 -5.16
N VAL A 55 2.34 -12.13 -4.31
CA VAL A 55 2.00 -12.18 -2.88
C VAL A 55 2.07 -10.79 -2.24
N VAL A 56 3.12 -10.01 -2.53
CA VAL A 56 3.28 -8.64 -1.99
C VAL A 56 2.13 -7.74 -2.42
N GLN A 57 1.76 -7.76 -3.71
CA GLN A 57 0.66 -6.92 -4.19
C GLN A 57 -0.71 -7.35 -3.65
N ALA A 58 -0.98 -8.65 -3.47
CA ALA A 58 -2.23 -9.10 -2.86
C ALA A 58 -2.36 -8.60 -1.42
N LEU A 59 -1.26 -8.67 -0.65
CA LEU A 59 -1.22 -8.13 0.71
C LEU A 59 -1.39 -6.60 0.73
N ALA A 60 -0.78 -5.90 -0.22
CA ALA A 60 -0.93 -4.46 -0.35
C ALA A 60 -2.39 -4.06 -0.62
N ILE A 61 -3.07 -4.71 -1.58
CA ILE A 61 -4.50 -4.51 -1.88
C ILE A 61 -5.36 -4.71 -0.63
N ILE A 62 -5.15 -5.80 0.11
CA ILE A 62 -5.88 -6.06 1.37
C ILE A 62 -5.62 -4.92 2.38
N GLY A 63 -4.37 -4.50 2.53
CA GLY A 63 -4.00 -3.38 3.41
C GLY A 63 -4.66 -2.07 3.01
N TYR A 64 -4.72 -1.75 1.72
CA TYR A 64 -5.39 -0.56 1.20
C TYR A 64 -6.90 -0.62 1.44
N LEU A 65 -7.55 -1.76 1.20
CA LEU A 65 -8.98 -1.94 1.48
C LEU A 65 -9.30 -1.72 2.97
N ILE A 66 -8.47 -2.26 3.87
CA ILE A 66 -8.61 -2.02 5.32
C ILE A 66 -8.41 -0.53 5.62
N GLY A 67 -7.40 0.12 5.04
CA GLY A 67 -7.13 1.55 5.22
C GLY A 67 -8.29 2.43 4.75
N ILE A 68 -8.85 2.16 3.57
CA ILE A 68 -10.03 2.86 3.05
C ILE A 68 -11.22 2.63 3.97
N PHE A 69 -11.46 1.40 4.42
CA PHE A 69 -12.56 1.08 5.34
C PHE A 69 -12.42 1.82 6.67
N LEU A 70 -11.20 1.88 7.23
CA LEU A 70 -10.90 2.67 8.42
C LEU A 70 -11.13 4.16 8.16
N ILE A 71 -10.64 4.73 7.06
CA ILE A 71 -10.86 6.15 6.73
C ILE A 71 -12.35 6.46 6.54
N LEU A 72 -13.12 5.54 5.96
CA LEU A 72 -14.58 5.68 5.82
C LEU A 72 -15.28 5.63 7.17
N ILE A 73 -14.94 4.67 8.03
CA ILE A 73 -15.48 4.60 9.39
C ILE A 73 -15.14 5.88 10.14
N TRP A 74 -13.86 6.24 10.20
CA TRP A 74 -13.40 7.43 10.92
C TRP A 74 -13.93 8.72 10.29
N GLY A 75 -14.13 8.77 8.98
CA GLY A 75 -14.73 9.89 8.26
C GLY A 75 -16.21 10.09 8.58
N ILE A 76 -16.96 9.00 8.75
CA ILE A 76 -18.40 9.02 9.06
C ILE A 76 -18.66 9.16 10.56
N THR A 77 -17.85 8.49 11.40
CA THR A 77 -17.98 8.45 12.85
C THR A 77 -17.00 9.37 13.56
N LEU A 78 -16.43 10.35 12.86
CA LEU A 78 -15.41 11.27 13.38
C LEU A 78 -15.93 11.86 14.69
N PRO A 79 -15.44 11.38 15.84
CA PRO A 79 -16.16 11.60 17.05
C PRO A 79 -15.96 13.06 17.45
N GLN A 80 -17.04 13.74 17.85
CA GLN A 80 -17.09 15.19 18.03
C GLN A 80 -15.90 15.74 18.85
N TRP A 81 -15.43 14.98 19.85
CA TRP A 81 -14.30 15.35 20.70
C TRP A 81 -12.95 15.45 19.97
N LEU A 82 -12.74 14.70 18.88
CA LEU A 82 -11.51 14.75 18.06
C LEU A 82 -11.53 15.95 17.12
N ILE A 83 -12.71 16.23 16.54
CA ILE A 83 -12.98 17.45 15.79
C ILE A 83 -12.74 18.68 16.68
N ASP A 84 -13.31 18.68 17.88
CA ASP A 84 -13.18 19.79 18.83
C ASP A 84 -11.71 19.98 19.24
N SER A 85 -10.94 18.90 19.42
CA SER A 85 -9.50 18.99 19.71
C SER A 85 -8.68 19.57 18.56
N LEU A 86 -8.95 19.17 17.30
CA LEU A 86 -8.26 19.68 16.11
C LEU A 86 -8.63 21.15 15.82
N THR A 87 -9.89 21.51 16.11
CA THR A 87 -10.40 22.87 15.91
C THR A 87 -9.90 23.81 17.01
N GLN A 88 -9.83 23.36 18.27
CA GLN A 88 -9.28 24.14 19.39
C GLN A 88 -7.78 24.40 19.28
N GLN A 89 -7.02 23.51 18.62
CA GLN A 89 -5.61 23.75 18.31
C GLN A 89 -5.43 24.76 17.16
N GLY A 90 -6.50 25.21 16.52
CA GLY A 90 -6.48 26.21 15.44
C GLY A 90 -5.84 25.71 14.14
N ILE A 91 -5.62 24.40 14.01
CA ILE A 91 -4.83 23.80 12.92
C ILE A 91 -5.67 23.68 11.64
N LEU A 92 -6.94 23.28 11.75
CA LEU A 92 -7.85 23.06 10.62
C LEU A 92 -9.29 23.36 11.03
N THR A 93 -10.07 23.98 10.15
CA THR A 93 -11.52 24.12 10.34
C THR A 93 -12.24 22.81 10.02
N HIS A 94 -13.43 22.62 10.60
CA HIS A 94 -14.26 21.43 10.38
C HIS A 94 -14.49 21.11 8.89
N ASP A 95 -14.68 22.13 8.06
CA ASP A 95 -14.88 21.97 6.62
C ASP A 95 -13.61 21.56 5.89
N GLN A 96 -12.44 22.06 6.31
CA GLN A 96 -11.15 21.66 5.75
C GLN A 96 -10.83 20.19 6.07
N ILE A 97 -11.19 19.70 7.26
CA ILE A 97 -11.03 18.28 7.64
C ILE A 97 -11.86 17.39 6.71
N ARG A 98 -13.13 17.75 6.46
CA ARG A 98 -14.00 16.99 5.55
C ARG A 98 -13.46 16.97 4.12
N ILE A 99 -13.00 18.12 3.62
CA ILE A 99 -12.40 18.23 2.28
C ILE A 99 -11.12 17.39 2.19
N ALA A 100 -10.25 17.45 3.21
CA ALA A 100 -9.02 16.66 3.26
C ALA A 100 -9.30 15.14 3.28
N CYS A 101 -10.28 14.69 4.07
CA CYS A 101 -10.72 13.30 4.07
C CYS A 101 -11.26 12.86 2.70
N PHE A 102 -12.07 13.69 2.05
CA PHE A 102 -12.60 13.40 0.72
C PHE A 102 -11.48 13.27 -0.32
N ILE A 103 -10.54 14.22 -0.34
CA ILE A 103 -9.37 14.18 -1.23
C ILE A 103 -8.53 12.92 -0.97
N ALA A 104 -8.30 12.56 0.30
CA ALA A 104 -7.57 11.35 0.67
C ALA A 104 -8.25 10.09 0.14
N ILE A 105 -9.57 9.98 0.24
CA ILE A 105 -10.34 8.86 -0.32
C ILE A 105 -10.19 8.79 -1.83
N VAL A 106 -10.28 9.92 -2.53
CA VAL A 106 -10.11 9.97 -4.00
C VAL A 106 -8.72 9.52 -4.41
N ILE A 107 -7.67 9.99 -3.74
CA ILE A 107 -6.30 9.60 -4.02
C ILE A 107 -6.12 8.09 -3.78
N LEU A 108 -6.59 7.58 -2.64
CA LEU A 108 -6.50 6.15 -2.33
C LEU A 108 -7.26 5.30 -3.36
N PHE A 109 -8.43 5.74 -3.81
CA PHE A 109 -9.19 5.06 -4.84
C PHE A 109 -8.44 4.99 -6.17
N VAL A 110 -7.81 6.08 -6.61
CA VAL A 110 -7.01 6.11 -7.84
C VAL A 110 -5.80 5.17 -7.74
N VAL A 111 -5.10 5.20 -6.60
CA VAL A 111 -3.96 4.30 -6.33
C VAL A 111 -4.41 2.84 -6.38
N GLU A 112 -5.55 2.51 -5.79
CA GLU A 112 -6.11 1.16 -5.77
C GLU A 112 -6.48 0.67 -7.18
N VAL A 113 -7.14 1.51 -7.99
CA VAL A 113 -7.47 1.17 -9.37
C VAL A 113 -6.22 0.90 -10.19
N LEU A 114 -5.16 1.70 -10.02
CA LEU A 114 -3.88 1.47 -10.68
C LEU A 114 -3.22 0.18 -10.20
N ALA A 115 -3.27 -0.12 -8.89
CA ALA A 115 -2.72 -1.35 -8.32
C ALA A 115 -3.42 -2.60 -8.90
N ILE A 116 -4.74 -2.59 -9.00
CA ILE A 116 -5.53 -3.66 -9.62
C ILE A 116 -5.21 -3.79 -11.11
N TRP A 117 -5.03 -2.68 -11.83
CA TRP A 117 -4.66 -2.72 -13.23
C TRP A 117 -3.27 -3.34 -13.45
N PHE A 118 -2.26 -2.92 -12.67
CA PHE A 118 -0.93 -3.52 -12.69
C PHE A 118 -0.96 -5.01 -12.33
N TRP A 119 -1.73 -5.39 -11.30
CA TRP A 119 -1.96 -6.78 -10.93
C TRP A 119 -2.47 -7.60 -12.12
N SER A 120 -3.45 -7.07 -12.84
CA SER A 120 -4.05 -7.78 -13.98
C SER A 120 -3.04 -8.05 -15.10
N ILE A 121 -2.11 -7.11 -15.35
CA ILE A 121 -1.06 -7.26 -16.36
C ILE A 121 -0.06 -8.34 -15.92
N VAL A 122 0.45 -8.23 -14.69
CA VAL A 122 1.46 -9.16 -14.16
C VAL A 122 0.89 -10.58 -14.01
N PHE A 123 -0.36 -10.71 -13.58
CA PHE A 123 -1.03 -12.00 -13.47
C PHE A 123 -1.26 -12.66 -14.84
N ARG A 124 -1.58 -11.88 -15.87
CA ARG A 124 -1.66 -12.39 -17.26
C ARG A 124 -0.30 -12.89 -17.75
N ALA A 125 0.78 -12.12 -17.49
CA ALA A 125 2.14 -12.54 -17.84
C ALA A 125 2.54 -13.85 -17.12
N TYR A 126 2.25 -13.96 -15.82
CA TYR A 126 2.45 -15.19 -15.05
C TYR A 126 1.70 -16.38 -15.65
N ARG A 127 0.41 -16.22 -15.97
CA ARG A 127 -0.41 -17.28 -16.57
C ARG A 127 0.07 -17.70 -17.96
N TYR A 128 0.66 -16.77 -18.73
CA TYR A 128 1.27 -17.07 -20.02
C TYR A 128 2.55 -17.91 -19.86
N MET A 129 3.44 -17.53 -18.95
CA MET A 129 4.71 -18.23 -18.74
C MET A 129 4.55 -19.57 -18.02
N SER A 130 3.58 -19.69 -17.12
CA SER A 130 3.27 -20.95 -16.42
C SER A 130 2.63 -22.01 -17.33
N GLY A 131 2.42 -21.73 -18.62
CA GLY A 131 1.82 -22.66 -19.57
C GLY A 131 0.30 -22.78 -19.46
N VAL A 132 -0.33 -22.15 -18.46
CA VAL A 132 -1.80 -22.19 -18.26
C VAL A 132 -2.57 -21.53 -19.41
N LEU A 133 -1.96 -20.56 -20.11
CA LEU A 133 -2.53 -19.92 -21.31
C LEU A 133 -1.83 -20.33 -22.62
N ARG A 134 -0.76 -21.14 -22.56
CA ARG A 134 -0.23 -21.77 -23.77
C ARG A 134 -1.22 -22.88 -24.11
N GLY A 135 -1.98 -22.73 -25.19
CA GLY A 135 -2.72 -23.83 -25.79
C GLY A 135 -1.79 -25.03 -26.06
N PRO A 136 -2.33 -26.22 -26.35
CA PRO A 136 -1.53 -27.44 -26.55
C PRO A 136 -0.34 -27.11 -27.44
N SER A 137 0.86 -27.36 -26.92
CA SER A 137 2.06 -27.01 -27.66
C SER A 137 2.07 -27.84 -28.93
N LEU A 138 2.51 -27.26 -30.06
CA LEU A 138 2.63 -28.04 -31.30
C LEU A 138 3.53 -29.27 -31.12
N VAL A 139 4.35 -29.32 -30.08
CA VAL A 139 5.18 -30.47 -29.69
C VAL A 139 4.34 -31.65 -29.19
N ASP A 140 3.20 -31.39 -28.54
CA ASP A 140 2.30 -32.45 -28.03
C ASP A 140 1.44 -33.10 -29.13
N ASN A 141 1.37 -32.49 -30.32
CA ASN A 141 0.65 -33.03 -31.47
C ASN A 141 1.54 -33.90 -32.39
N TYR A 142 2.83 -34.04 -32.08
CA TYR A 142 3.78 -34.85 -32.86
C TYR A 142 4.52 -35.91 -32.02
N ALA A 143 4.08 -36.18 -30.79
CA ALA A 143 4.54 -37.30 -29.95
C ALA A 143 3.46 -38.40 -29.89
#